data_AF-A0A259PH50-F1
#
_entry.id   AF-A0A259PH50-F1
#
_cell.length_a   1.000
_cell.length_b   1.000
_cell.length_c   1.000
_cell.angle_alpha   90.00
_cell.angle_beta   90.00
_cell.angle_gamma   90.00
#
_symmetry.space_group_name_H-M   'P 1'
#
loop_
_entity.id
_entity.type
_entity.pdbx_description
1 polymer ?
#
loop_
_entity_poly.entity_id
_entity_poly.type
_entity_poly.pdbx_seq_one_letter_code
_entity_poly.pdbx_strand_id
1 'polypeptide(L)'
;MSTQSAEPYVFAPEVPSLAVEGGGRFPVRRVYCVGRNYAEHAREMGHDPAREPPFFFMKPADSLLPAGSVFPYPPGSSDVQHEIELVAAIGRGGA
;
A
#
# COMPACT_ATOMS: atom_id res chain seq x y z
N MET A 1 -23.27 -6.64 -32.85
CA MET A 1 -22.53 -6.10 -31.69
C MET A 1 -21.06 -6.11 -32.08
N SER A 2 -20.52 -4.96 -32.47
CA SER A 2 -19.13 -4.86 -32.93
C SER A 2 -18.21 -5.04 -31.72
N THR A 3 -17.42 -6.11 -31.71
CA THR A 3 -16.34 -6.30 -30.75
C THR A 3 -15.28 -5.24 -31.02
N GLN A 4 -15.19 -4.23 -30.16
CA GLN A 4 -14.11 -3.26 -30.19
C GLN A 4 -12.83 -4.02 -29.83
N SER A 5 -11.94 -4.22 -30.81
CA SER A 5 -10.61 -4.77 -30.56
C SER A 5 -9.87 -3.78 -29.66
N ALA A 6 -9.54 -4.20 -28.43
CA ALA A 6 -8.70 -3.40 -27.55
C ALA A 6 -7.38 -3.11 -28.26
N GLU A 7 -7.00 -1.84 -28.35
CA GLU A 7 -5.72 -1.44 -28.92
C GLU A 7 -4.57 -2.08 -28.11
N PRO A 8 -3.50 -2.54 -28.78
CA PRO A 8 -2.37 -3.16 -28.09
C PRO A 8 -1.60 -2.12 -27.27
N TYR A 9 -1.15 -2.48 -26.08
CA TYR A 9 -0.23 -1.66 -25.32
C TYR A 9 1.10 -1.49 -26.06
N VAL A 10 1.74 -0.33 -25.90
CA VAL A 10 3.09 -0.06 -26.46
C VAL A 10 4.15 -1.01 -25.87
N PHE A 11 3.94 -1.46 -24.63
CA PHE A 11 4.74 -2.48 -23.96
C PHE A 11 3.85 -3.25 -22.97
N ALA A 12 4.26 -4.47 -22.62
CA ALA A 12 3.52 -5.27 -21.64
C ALA A 12 3.55 -4.59 -20.26
N PRO A 13 2.39 -4.33 -19.63
CA PRO A 13 2.36 -3.73 -18.29
C PRO A 13 2.81 -4.74 -17.24
N GLU A 14 3.60 -4.29 -16.28
CA GLU A 14 3.88 -5.04 -15.07
C GLU A 14 2.73 -4.85 -14.07
N VAL A 15 2.29 -5.94 -13.45
CA VAL A 15 1.25 -5.91 -12.40
C VAL A 15 1.94 -6.10 -11.05
N PRO A 16 2.06 -5.04 -10.22
CA PRO A 16 2.59 -5.17 -8.87
C PRO A 16 1.84 -6.26 -8.10
N SER A 17 2.59 -7.17 -7.50
CA SER A 17 2.01 -8.33 -6.84
C SER A 17 2.86 -8.84 -5.68
N LEU A 18 2.20 -9.41 -4.68
CA LEU A 18 2.84 -9.97 -3.48
C LEU A 18 2.88 -11.49 -3.55
N ALA A 19 3.92 -12.11 -3.03
CA ALA A 19 3.96 -13.57 -2.86
C ALA A 19 2.96 -13.99 -1.78
N VAL A 20 2.29 -15.13 -1.99
CA VAL A 20 1.38 -15.74 -1.01
C VAL A 20 2.03 -16.99 -0.44
N GLU A 21 2.01 -17.14 0.88
CA GLU A 21 2.47 -18.36 1.53
C GLU A 21 1.67 -19.57 1.01
N GLY A 22 2.36 -20.66 0.67
CA GLY A 22 1.74 -21.82 0.00
C GLY A 22 1.62 -21.71 -1.52
N GLY A 23 1.95 -20.56 -2.11
CA GLY A 23 2.14 -20.38 -3.55
C GLY A 23 1.18 -19.38 -4.21
N GLY A 24 1.54 -18.97 -5.43
CA GLY A 24 0.82 -17.94 -6.20
C GLY A 24 1.23 -16.51 -5.85
N ARG A 25 0.52 -15.54 -6.45
CA ARG A 25 0.73 -14.11 -6.21
C ARG A 25 -0.59 -13.36 -6.07
N PHE A 26 -0.63 -12.40 -5.17
CA PHE A 26 -1.76 -11.50 -4.95
C PHE A 26 -1.56 -10.21 -5.78
N PRO A 27 -2.41 -9.92 -6.79
CA PRO A 27 -2.28 -8.70 -7.58
C PRO A 27 -2.71 -7.48 -6.76
N VAL A 28 -1.82 -6.50 -6.65
CA VAL A 28 -2.06 -5.30 -5.85
C VAL A 28 -2.72 -4.25 -6.74
N ARG A 29 -3.88 -3.75 -6.30
CA ARG A 29 -4.60 -2.66 -6.98
C ARG A 29 -4.24 -1.29 -6.42
N ARG A 30 -4.56 -1.06 -5.15
CA ARG A 30 -4.33 0.22 -4.44
C ARG A 30 -3.82 -0.09 -3.04
N VAL A 31 -2.92 0.75 -2.53
CA VAL A 31 -2.46 0.70 -1.14
C VAL A 31 -3.07 1.88 -0.40
N TYR A 32 -3.92 1.57 0.57
CA TYR A 32 -4.53 2.55 1.48
C TYR A 32 -3.89 2.38 2.86
N CYS A 33 -3.44 3.49 3.43
CA CYS A 33 -2.84 3.54 4.76
C CYS A 33 -3.72 4.38 5.68
N VAL A 34 -3.70 4.08 6.99
CA VAL A 34 -4.53 4.77 8.00
C VAL A 34 -3.64 5.48 9.00
N GLY A 35 -3.61 6.81 8.93
CA GLY A 35 -2.87 7.64 9.88
C GLY A 35 -3.59 7.72 11.23
N ARG A 36 -2.80 7.73 12.33
CA ARG A 36 -3.27 7.90 13.72
C ARG A 36 -4.28 6.84 14.17
N ASN A 37 -4.16 5.61 13.69
CA ASN A 37 -5.08 4.51 14.03
C ASN A 37 -4.72 3.73 15.31
N TYR A 38 -3.74 4.22 16.08
CA TYR A 38 -3.34 3.68 17.39
C TYR A 38 -3.31 4.82 18.42
N ALA A 39 -4.09 4.70 19.49
CA ALA A 39 -4.29 5.78 20.47
C ALA A 39 -3.01 6.19 21.20
N GLU A 40 -2.09 5.26 21.44
CA GLU A 40 -0.80 5.54 22.07
C GLU A 40 0.11 6.35 21.13
N HIS A 41 0.24 5.93 19.87
CA HIS A 41 1.00 6.65 18.85
C HIS A 41 0.45 8.05 18.56
N ALA A 42 -0.87 8.23 18.58
CA ALA A 42 -1.48 9.55 18.44
C ALA A 42 -1.03 10.51 19.57
N ARG A 43 -0.96 10.01 20.81
CA ARG A 43 -0.53 10.81 21.97
C ARG A 43 0.97 11.16 21.90
N GLU A 44 1.81 10.23 21.45
CA GLU A 44 3.26 10.47 21.24
C GLU A 44 3.51 11.61 20.24
N MET A 45 2.71 11.67 19.17
CA MET A 45 2.77 12.72 18.15
C MET A 45 2.08 14.03 18.58
N GLY A 46 1.65 14.15 19.85
CA GLY A 46 1.02 15.34 20.40
C GLY A 46 -0.46 15.52 20.05
N HIS A 47 -1.12 14.48 19.54
CA HIS A 47 -2.53 14.51 19.17
C HIS A 47 -3.42 13.88 20.24
N ASP A 48 -4.65 14.39 20.36
CA ASP A 48 -5.68 13.81 21.20
C ASP A 48 -6.53 12.81 20.39
N PRO A 49 -6.33 11.49 20.53
CA PRO A 49 -7.06 10.48 19.77
C PRO A 49 -8.57 10.48 20.04
N ALA A 50 -9.04 11.13 21.12
CA ALA A 50 -10.47 11.28 21.38
C ALA A 50 -11.12 12.42 20.57
N ARG A 51 -10.32 13.29 19.94
CA ARG A 51 -10.80 14.50 19.23
C ARG A 51 -10.56 14.48 17.73
N GLU A 52 -9.63 13.66 17.25
CA GLU A 52 -9.26 13.62 15.83
C GLU A 52 -9.50 12.22 15.23
N PRO A 53 -10.33 12.10 14.18
CA PRO A 53 -10.55 10.81 13.53
C PRO A 53 -9.29 10.36 12.76
N PRO A 54 -9.11 9.04 12.57
CA PRO A 54 -8.11 8.53 11.63
C PRO A 54 -8.34 9.09 10.23
N PHE A 55 -7.28 9.22 9.46
CA PHE A 55 -7.35 9.70 8.08
C PHE A 55 -6.64 8.73 7.14
N PHE A 56 -7.00 8.79 5.86
CA PHE A 56 -6.41 7.93 4.84
C PHE A 56 -5.39 8.68 3.99
N PHE A 57 -4.32 7.99 3.64
CA PHE A 57 -3.40 8.38 2.58
C PHE A 57 -3.07 7.15 1.72
N MET A 58 -2.33 7.35 0.64
CA MET A 58 -2.03 6.29 -0.33
C MET A 58 -0.56 6.21 -0.65
N LYS A 59 -0.13 5.00 -1.01
CA LYS A 59 1.15 4.72 -1.67
C LYS A 59 0.87 4.11 -3.05
N PRO A 60 1.72 4.35 -4.06
CA PRO A 60 1.56 3.68 -5.34
C PRO A 60 1.86 2.18 -5.18
N ALA A 61 1.22 1.32 -5.97
CA ALA A 61 1.31 -0.14 -5.78
C ALA A 61 2.73 -0.69 -6.03
N ASP A 62 3.50 0.00 -6.86
CA ASP A 62 4.89 -0.30 -7.19
C ASP A 62 5.89 0.17 -6.11
N SER A 63 5.45 0.85 -5.04
CA SER A 63 6.32 1.14 -3.88
C SER A 63 6.49 -0.06 -2.94
N LEU A 64 5.79 -1.17 -3.19
CA LEU A 64 5.88 -2.37 -2.36
C LEU A 64 7.15 -3.15 -2.69
N LEU A 65 7.94 -3.44 -1.67
CA LEU A 65 9.13 -4.28 -1.80
C LEU A 65 8.77 -5.74 -1.48
N PRO A 66 9.26 -6.72 -2.27
CA PRO A 66 9.13 -8.12 -1.93
C PRO A 66 9.76 -8.42 -0.56
N ALA A 67 9.18 -9.38 0.17
CA ALA A 67 9.74 -9.82 1.45
C ALA A 67 11.21 -10.24 1.30
N GLY A 68 12.06 -9.77 2.22
CA GLY A 68 13.51 -10.02 2.20
C GLY A 68 14.32 -9.13 1.24
N SER A 69 13.68 -8.19 0.53
CA SER A 69 14.40 -7.21 -0.28
C SER A 69 15.17 -6.21 0.57
N VAL A 70 16.22 -5.62 0.00
CA VAL A 70 16.94 -4.50 0.61
C VAL A 70 16.11 -3.23 0.45
N PHE A 71 15.84 -2.53 1.55
CA PHE A 71 15.18 -1.22 1.52
C PHE A 71 16.16 -0.15 1.03
N PRO A 72 15.89 0.54 -0.09
CA PRO A 72 16.74 1.63 -0.56
C PRO A 72 16.47 2.89 0.26
N TYR A 73 17.51 3.48 0.84
CA TYR A 73 17.37 4.75 1.55
C TYR A 73 16.98 5.88 0.57
N PRO A 74 15.85 6.57 0.77
CA PRO A 74 15.36 7.57 -0.18
C PRO A 74 16.29 8.79 -0.25
N PRO A 75 16.60 9.30 -1.46
CA PRO A 75 17.58 10.39 -1.64
C PRO A 75 17.10 11.75 -1.11
N GLY A 76 15.79 11.91 -0.86
CA GLY A 76 15.18 13.17 -0.44
C GLY A 76 15.05 13.38 1.07
N SER A 77 15.61 12.49 1.90
CA SER A 77 15.56 12.61 3.35
C SER A 77 16.90 12.24 3.97
N SER A 78 17.18 12.74 5.17
CA SER A 78 18.22 12.25 6.07
C SER A 78 17.63 11.66 7.36
N ASP A 79 16.30 11.56 7.44
CA ASP A 79 15.56 10.99 8.54
C ASP A 79 14.40 10.13 8.01
N VAL A 80 14.51 8.81 8.16
CA VAL A 80 13.53 7.85 7.63
C VAL A 80 13.03 7.02 8.78
N GLN A 81 11.78 7.27 9.15
CA GLN A 81 11.13 6.67 10.30
C GLN A 81 10.47 5.34 9.93
N HIS A 82 10.45 4.41 10.87
CA HIS A 82 9.79 3.11 10.71
C HIS A 82 8.43 3.11 11.39
N GLU A 83 7.41 2.61 10.69
CA GLU A 83 6.06 2.41 11.22
C GLU A 83 5.65 0.97 10.88
N ILE A 84 5.42 0.15 11.91
CA ILE A 84 4.98 -1.24 11.74
C ILE A 84 3.45 -1.28 11.72
N GLU A 85 2.88 -1.95 10.71
CA GLU A 85 1.43 -2.00 10.50
C GLU A 85 0.96 -3.42 10.16
N LEU A 86 -0.28 -3.73 10.53
CA LEU A 86 -1.01 -4.87 9.98
C LEU A 86 -1.52 -4.51 8.58
N VAL A 87 -1.19 -5.33 7.59
CA VAL A 87 -1.69 -5.17 6.21
C VAL A 87 -2.88 -6.11 5.97
N ALA A 88 -4.02 -5.55 5.57
CA ALA A 88 -5.20 -6.31 5.14
C ALA A 88 -5.30 -6.35 3.61
N ALA A 89 -5.18 -7.55 3.02
CA ALA A 89 -5.36 -7.77 1.58
C ALA A 89 -6.84 -8.05 1.24
N ILE A 90 -7.42 -7.26 0.33
CA ILE A 90 -8.86 -7.28 0.04
C ILE A 90 -9.17 -8.18 -1.15
N GLY A 91 -9.86 -9.31 -0.92
CA GLY A 91 -10.22 -10.26 -1.98
C GLY A 91 -11.50 -9.94 -2.77
N ARG A 92 -12.42 -9.14 -2.20
CA ARG A 92 -13.68 -8.76 -2.86
C ARG A 92 -14.03 -7.31 -2.55
N GLY A 93 -14.54 -6.59 -3.56
CA GLY A 93 -15.02 -5.21 -3.41
C GLY A 93 -16.34 -5.11 -2.61
N GLY A 94 -16.74 -3.87 -2.32
CA GLY A 94 -18.04 -3.57 -1.71
C GLY A 94 -19.21 -3.78 -2.67
N ALA A 95 -20.42 -3.73 -2.11
CA ALA A 95 -21.70 -3.75 -2.84
C ALA A 95 -22.14 -2.34 -3.24
#